data_AF-A0A662VEL0-F1
#
_entry.id   AF-A0A662VEL0-F1
#
_cell.length_a   1.000
_cell.length_b   1.000
_cell.length_c   1.000
_cell.angle_alpha   90.00
_cell.angle_beta   90.00
_cell.angle_gamma   90.00
#
_symmetry.space_group_name_H-M   'P 1'
#
loop_
_entity.id
_entity.type
_entity.pdbx_description
1 polymer ?
#
loop_
_entity_poly.entity_id
_entity_poly.type
_entity_poly.pdbx_seq_one_letter_code
_entity_poly.pdbx_strand_id
1 'polypeptide(L)' 'MGVSLEYILNCDAIEVKYGQGAKLGFGGHLLGEKVTDVIAYSRGIPKELIT' A
#
# COMPACT_ATOMS: atom_id res chain seq x y z
N MET A 1 3.90 1.39 -3.24
CA MET A 1 3.62 1.04 -1.83
C MET A 1 4.60 1.84 -0.98
N GLY A 2 4.13 2.49 0.09
CA GLY A 2 4.88 3.47 0.88
C GLY A 2 5.97 2.88 1.78
N VAL A 3 6.81 1.99 1.25
CA VAL A 3 7.96 1.43 1.96
C VAL A 3 9.15 2.35 1.73
N SER A 4 9.65 2.96 2.80
CA SER A 4 10.85 3.79 2.81
C SER A 4 11.73 3.44 4.00
N LEU A 5 13.01 3.83 3.97
CA LEU A 5 13.92 3.63 5.10
C LEU A 5 13.41 4.33 6.36
N GLU A 6 12.91 5.56 6.21
CA GLU A 6 12.31 6.32 7.31
C GLU A 6 11.10 5.58 7.90
N TYR A 7 10.22 5.00 7.07
CA TYR A 7 9.07 4.24 7.56
C TYR A 7 9.49 3.00 8.37
N ILE A 8 10.51 2.27 7.89
CA ILE A 8 11.01 1.07 8.56
C ILE A 8 11.71 1.40 9.89
N LEU A 9 12.49 2.48 9.94
CA LEU A 9 13.23 2.86 11.16
C LEU A 9 12.33 3.45 12.25
N ASN A 10 11.10 3.86 11.91
CA ASN A 10 10.12 4.44 12.85
C ASN A 10 9.06 3.43 13.34
N CYS A 11 9.38 2.13 13.42
CA CYS A 11 8.46 1.11 13.94
C CYS A 11 9.12 0.20 14.99
N ASP A 12 8.32 -0.33 15.91
CA ASP A 12 8.78 -1.29 16.94
C ASP A 12 8.97 -2.71 16.36
N ALA A 13 8.22 -3.05 15.31
CA ALA A 13 8.23 -4.36 14.67
C ALA A 13 7.81 -4.30 13.21
N ILE A 14 8.28 -5.28 12.42
CA ILE A 14 7.99 -5.41 11.00
C ILE A 14 7.15 -6.66 10.76
N GLU A 15 6.00 -6.50 10.12
CA GLU A 15 5.17 -7.62 9.65
C GLU A 15 5.44 -7.93 8.18
N VAL A 16 5.87 -9.16 7.89
CA VAL A 16 5.97 -9.66 6.52
C VAL A 16 4.70 -10.43 6.18
N LYS A 17 3.78 -9.75 5.50
CA LYS A 17 2.50 -10.34 5.09
C LYS A 17 2.66 -11.21 3.85
N TYR A 18 2.78 -12.52 4.04
CA TYR A 18 2.87 -13.50 2.94
C TYR A 18 1.49 -13.80 2.31
N GLY A 19 0.41 -13.72 3.07
CA GLY A 19 -0.93 -14.03 2.59
C GLY A 19 -2.02 -13.36 3.41
N GLN A 20 -3.27 -13.52 2.99
CA GLN A 20 -4.42 -13.07 3.76
C GLN A 20 -5.56 -14.08 3.71
N GLY A 21 -6.25 -14.29 4.84
CA GLY A 21 -7.33 -15.27 4.95
C GLY A 21 -8.54 -14.97 4.05
N ALA A 22 -8.80 -13.70 3.72
CA ALA A 22 -9.94 -13.32 2.89
C ALA A 22 -9.74 -13.62 1.39
N LYS A 23 -8.50 -13.76 0.93
CA LYS A 23 -8.18 -14.10 -0.48
C LYS A 23 -6.80 -14.73 -0.55
N LEU A 24 -6.78 -16.06 -0.59
CA LEU A 24 -5.54 -16.81 -0.73
C LEU A 24 -4.99 -16.64 -2.14
N GLY A 25 -3.68 -16.43 -2.27
CA GLY A 25 -3.00 -16.28 -3.57
C GLY A 25 -3.11 -14.90 -4.22
N PHE A 26 -3.84 -13.94 -3.64
CA PHE A 26 -3.96 -12.57 -4.15
C PHE A 26 -3.56 -11.53 -3.10
N GLY A 27 -2.86 -10.48 -3.55
CA GLY A 27 -2.52 -9.31 -2.72
C GLY A 27 -3.72 -8.40 -2.45
N GLY A 28 -3.55 -7.41 -1.58
CA GLY A 28 -4.57 -6.39 -1.27
C GLY A 28 -5.05 -5.62 -2.51
N HIS A 29 -6.34 -5.29 -2.58
CA HIS A 29 -6.93 -4.51 -3.68
C HIS A 29 -7.62 -3.29 -3.09
N LEU A 30 -7.26 -2.11 -3.57
CA LEU A 30 -8.02 -0.89 -3.35
C LEU A 30 -8.56 -0.46 -4.72
N LEU A 31 -9.86 -0.19 -4.80
CA LEU A 31 -10.50 0.29 -6.03
C LEU A 31 -9.97 1.67 -6.40
N GLY A 32 -9.79 1.95 -7.70
CA GLY A 32 -9.25 3.22 -8.20
C GLY A 32 -10.05 4.43 -7.75
N GLU A 33 -11.38 4.33 -7.74
CA GLU A 33 -12.29 5.37 -7.22
C GLU A 33 -12.03 5.74 -5.75
N LYS A 34 -11.42 4.84 -4.97
CA LYS A 34 -11.08 5.05 -3.56
C LYS A 34 -9.66 5.61 -3.37
N VAL A 35 -8.93 5.84 -4.45
CA VAL A 35 -7.57 6.39 -4.41
C VAL A 35 -7.65 7.92 -4.50
N THR A 36 -7.61 8.57 -3.35
CA THR A 36 -7.49 10.03 -3.25
C THR A 36 -6.06 10.49 -3.57
N ASP A 37 -5.85 11.79 -3.76
CA ASP A 37 -4.51 12.39 -3.98
C ASP A 37 -3.52 12.00 -2.88
N VAL A 38 -3.97 12.03 -1.62
CA VAL A 38 -3.15 11.67 -0.46
C VAL A 38 -2.75 10.19 -0.50
N ILE A 39 -3.66 9.31 -0.94
CA ILE A 39 -3.39 7.87 -1.05
C ILE A 39 -2.43 7.59 -2.21
N ALA A 40 -2.59 8.28 -3.34
CA ALA A 40 -1.69 8.18 -4.49
C ALA A 40 -0.26 8.63 -4.11
N TYR A 41 -0.16 9.79 -3.46
CA TYR A 41 1.10 10.32 -2.93
C TYR A 41 1.78 9.34 -1.96
N SER A 42 1.06 8.84 -0.96
CA SER A 42 1.58 7.87 0.03
C SER A 42 2.07 6.57 -0.62
N ARG A 43 1.48 6.17 -1.76
CA ARG A 43 1.89 4.97 -2.49
C ARG A 43 3.03 5.19 -3.50
N GLY A 44 3.43 6.44 -3.73
CA GLY A 44 4.45 6.81 -4.71
C GLY A 44 3.98 6.61 -6.15
N ILE A 45 2.69 6.79 -6.43
CA ILE A 45 2.10 6.61 -7.76
C ILE A 45 1.39 7.89 -8.21
N PRO A 46 1.57 8.34 -9.47
CA PRO A 46 0.79 9.45 -10.04
C PRO A 46 -0.71 9.14 -10.01
N LYS A 47 -1.53 10.13 -9.65
CA LYS A 47 -2.99 9.93 -9.57
C LYS A 47 -3.60 9.68 -10.94
N GLU A 48 -3.03 10.27 -11.96
CA GLU A 48 -3.48 10.19 -13.36
C GLU A 48 -3.38 8.76 -13.92
N LEU A 49 -2.62 7.86 -13.27
CA LEU A 49 -2.47 6.46 -13.67
C LEU A 49 -3.51 5.52 -13.03
N ILE A 50 -4.41 6.06 -12.20
CA ILE A 50 -5.30 5.26 -11.32
C ILE A 50 -6.78 5.55 -11.61
N THR A 51 -7.07 6.63 -12.34
CA THR A 51 -8.38 7.00 -12.88
C THR A 51 -8.73 6.25 -14.15
#